data_AF-A0A516X207-F1
#
_entry.id   AF-A0A516X207-F1
#
_cell.length_a   1.000
_cell.length_b   1.000
_cell.length_c   1.000
_cell.angle_alpha   90.00
_cell.angle_beta   90.00
_cell.angle_gamma   90.00
#
_symmetry.space_group_name_H-M   'P 1'
#
loop_
_entity.id
_entity.type
_entity.pdbx_description
1 polymer ?
#
loop_
_entity_poly.entity_id
_entity_poly.type
_entity_poly.pdbx_seq_one_letter_code
_entity_poly.pdbx_strand_id
1 'polypeptide(L)' 'MPPEAATALEEFIRDYERKWIDEPVPALQGRTPREAAEDPATRDDVIRLIDTFPEATQPGAMSPARLRELLGL' A
#
# COMPACT_ATOMS: atom_id res chain seq x y z
N MET A 1 1.96 -22.47 8.21
CA MET A 1 0.67 -22.34 7.51
C MET A 1 0.59 -23.40 6.43
N PRO A 2 -0.57 -24.03 6.20
CA PRO A 2 -0.77 -24.83 5.00
C PRO A 2 -0.68 -23.93 3.75
N PRO A 3 -0.15 -24.43 2.61
CA PRO A 3 0.12 -23.62 1.42
C PRO A 3 -1.12 -22.93 0.85
N GLU A 4 -2.29 -23.56 0.97
CA GLU A 4 -3.57 -23.02 0.51
C GLU A 4 -3.97 -21.74 1.28
N ALA A 5 -3.65 -21.67 2.58
CA ALA A 5 -3.92 -20.50 3.40
C ALA A 5 -2.97 -19.33 3.07
N ALA A 6 -1.73 -19.62 2.68
CA ALA A 6 -0.78 -18.59 2.25
C ALA A 6 -1.23 -17.93 0.95
N THR A 7 -1.70 -18.72 -0.02
CA THR A 7 -2.23 -18.22 -1.30
C THR A 7 -3.48 -17.35 -1.09
N ALA A 8 -4.44 -17.83 -0.29
CA ALA A 8 -5.66 -17.08 0.01
C ALA A 8 -5.36 -15.75 0.71
N LEU A 9 -4.37 -15.74 1.62
CA LEU A 9 -3.92 -14.52 2.29
C LEU A 9 -3.24 -13.56 1.31
N GLU A 10 -2.45 -14.06 0.36
CA GLU A 10 -1.83 -13.23 -0.66
C GLU A 10 -2.86 -12.52 -1.53
N GLU A 11 -3.90 -13.23 -1.99
CA GLU A 11 -5.00 -12.65 -2.76
C GLU A 11 -5.76 -11.59 -1.94
N PHE A 12 -6.07 -11.91 -0.68
CA PHE A 12 -6.72 -10.98 0.23
C PHE A 12 -5.90 -9.70 0.43
N ILE A 13 -4.58 -9.82 0.61
CA ILE A 13 -3.70 -8.66 0.78
C ILE A 13 -3.63 -7.83 -0.51
N ARG A 14 -3.60 -8.45 -1.69
CA ARG A 14 -3.63 -7.72 -2.96
C ARG A 14 -4.91 -6.90 -3.11
N ASP A 15 -6.06 -7.47 -2.73
CA ASP A 15 -7.32 -6.74 -2.70
C ASP A 15 -7.33 -5.61 -1.68
N TYR A 16 -6.74 -5.85 -0.51
CA TYR A 16 -6.61 -4.85 0.54
C TYR A 16 -5.72 -3.69 0.09
N GLU A 17 -4.56 -3.96 -0.52
CA GLU A 17 -3.65 -2.95 -1.09
C GLU A 17 -4.35 -2.08 -2.14
N ARG A 18 -5.12 -2.70 -3.04
CA ARG A 18 -5.92 -1.97 -4.06
C ARG A 18 -6.99 -1.06 -3.46
N LYS A 19 -7.61 -1.46 -2.35
CA LYS A 19 -8.59 -0.61 -1.65
C LYS A 19 -7.90 0.51 -0.89
N TRP A 20 -6.82 0.18 -0.19
CA TRP A 20 -6.09 1.12 0.65
C TRP A 20 -5.58 2.35 -0.12
N ILE A 21 -5.11 2.18 -1.36
CA ILE A 21 -4.67 3.31 -2.20
C ILE A 21 -5.81 4.27 -2.59
N ASP A 22 -7.06 3.83 -2.49
CA ASP A 22 -8.29 4.58 -2.76
C ASP A 22 -8.99 5.01 -1.44
N GLU A 23 -8.42 4.69 -0.28
CA GLU A 23 -8.95 5.07 1.03
C GLU A 23 -8.26 6.34 1.57
N PRO A 24 -9.00 7.26 2.20
CA PRO A 24 -8.43 8.48 2.76
C PRO A 24 -7.56 8.14 3.97
N VAL A 25 -6.28 8.56 3.92
CA VAL A 25 -5.30 8.26 4.97
C VAL A 25 -5.06 9.52 5.82
N PRO A 26 -5.23 9.45 7.15
CA PRO A 26 -4.99 10.60 8.03
C PRO A 26 -3.57 11.18 7.93
N ALA A 27 -2.56 10.33 7.71
CA ALA A 27 -1.17 10.75 7.51
C ALA A 27 -0.98 11.60 6.23
N LEU A 28 -1.86 11.45 5.24
CA LEU A 28 -1.87 12.24 4.00
C LEU A 28 -2.89 13.38 4.06
N GLN A 29 -3.14 13.92 5.26
CA GLN A 29 -4.12 14.99 5.50
C GLN A 29 -5.56 14.59 5.09
N GLY A 30 -5.87 13.29 5.13
CA GLY A 30 -7.17 12.76 4.73
C GLY A 30 -7.34 12.57 3.22
N ARG A 31 -6.29 12.77 2.41
CA ARG A 31 -6.28 12.41 0.98
C ARG A 31 -6.04 10.91 0.79
N THR A 32 -6.44 10.39 -0.36
CA THR A 32 -6.08 9.03 -0.76
C THR A 32 -4.62 8.97 -1.21
N PRO A 33 -3.91 7.84 -1.01
CA PRO A 33 -2.57 7.65 -1.56
C PRO A 33 -2.50 7.86 -3.07
N ARG A 34 -3.55 7.46 -3.83
CA ARG A 34 -3.63 7.71 -5.27
C ARG A 34 -3.64 9.20 -5.59
N GLU A 35 -4.53 9.97 -4.99
CA GLU A 35 -4.61 11.43 -5.22
C GLU A 35 -3.33 12.15 -4.80
N ALA A 36 -2.71 11.71 -3.69
CA ALA A 36 -1.50 12.33 -3.19
C ALA A 36 -0.26 11.97 -4.04
N ALA A 37 -0.24 10.80 -4.67
CA ALA A 37 0.84 10.36 -5.58
C ALA A 37 0.80 11.08 -6.93
N GLU A 38 -0.39 11.42 -7.43
CA GLU A 38 -0.58 12.18 -8.68
C GLU A 38 -0.13 13.65 -8.55
N ASP A 39 -0.12 14.19 -7.35
CA ASP A 39 0.27 15.58 -7.07
C ASP A 39 1.77 15.66 -6.72
N PRO A 40 2.61 16.31 -7.55
CA PRO A 40 4.05 16.41 -7.30
C PRO A 40 4.42 17.05 -5.96
N ALA A 41 3.54 17.87 -5.37
CA ALA A 41 3.79 18.51 -4.09
C ALA A 41 3.61 17.55 -2.90
N THR A 42 2.74 16.56 -3.02
CA THR A 42 2.44 15.58 -1.95
C THR A 42 2.93 14.16 -2.26
N ARG A 43 3.49 13.94 -3.45
CA ARG A 43 4.04 12.65 -3.86
C ARG A 43 5.11 12.13 -2.88
N ASP A 44 5.97 13.03 -2.40
CA ASP A 44 6.99 12.70 -1.41
C ASP A 44 6.39 12.29 -0.06
N ASP A 45 5.21 12.80 0.33
CA ASP A 45 4.52 12.37 1.54
C ASP A 45 4.06 10.91 1.44
N VAL A 46 3.57 10.50 0.27
CA VAL A 46 3.18 9.11 0.00
C VAL A 46 4.39 8.19 0.03
N ILE A 47 5.50 8.58 -0.58
CA ILE A 47 6.75 7.81 -0.56
C ILE A 47 7.22 7.63 0.88
N ARG A 48 7.30 8.73 1.66
CA ARG A 48 7.69 8.68 3.08
C ARG A 48 6.75 7.80 3.90
N LEU A 49 5.45 7.86 3.67
CA LEU A 49 4.49 7.00 4.36
C LEU A 49 4.76 5.52 4.05
N ILE A 50 4.95 5.17 2.78
CA ILE A 50 5.23 3.80 2.37
C ILE A 50 6.58 3.33 2.92
N ASP A 51 7.59 4.21 3.04
CA ASP A 51 8.87 3.90 3.69
C ASP A 51 8.74 3.52 5.17
N THR A 52 7.67 3.96 5.85
CA THR A 52 7.40 3.56 7.25
C THR A 52 6.83 2.15 7.37
N PHE A 53 6.37 1.55 6.27
CA PHE A 53 5.73 0.24 6.32
C PHE A 53 6.80 -0.85 6.40
N PRO A 54 6.58 -1.91 7.19
CA PRO A 54 7.52 -3.02 7.26
C PRO A 54 7.61 -3.72 5.90
N GLU A 55 8.79 -4.27 5.58
CA GLU A 55 8.92 -5.12 4.40
C GLU A 55 7.98 -6.32 4.51
N ALA A 56 7.31 -6.67 3.40
CA ALA A 56 6.41 -7.81 3.31
C ALA A 56 7.18 -9.15 3.25
N THR A 57 8.05 -9.36 4.24
CA THR A 57 8.76 -10.63 4.50
C THR A 57 7.85 -11.68 5.15
N GLN A 58 6.66 -11.28 5.60
CA GLN A 58 5.65 -12.13 6.20
C GLN A 58 4.36 -12.10 5.36
N PRO A 59 3.72 -13.25 5.11
CA PRO A 59 2.37 -13.30 4.52
C PRO A 59 1.38 -12.50 5.39
N GLY A 60 0.55 -11.67 4.76
CA GLY A 60 -0.44 -10.84 5.49
C GLY A 60 -0.06 -9.38 5.70
N ALA A 61 1.15 -8.96 5.31
CA ALA A 61 1.56 -7.55 5.33
C ALA A 61 1.43 -6.91 3.94
N MET A 62 1.03 -5.64 3.92
CA MET A 62 1.10 -4.82 2.70
C MET A 62 2.56 -4.67 2.27
N SER A 63 2.83 -4.81 0.97
CA SER A 63 4.17 -4.66 0.43
C SER A 63 4.41 -3.21 0.01
N PRO A 64 5.42 -2.55 0.58
CA PRO A 64 5.84 -1.22 0.13
C PRO A 64 6.16 -1.19 -1.37
N ALA A 65 6.74 -2.26 -1.92
CA ALA A 65 7.06 -2.34 -3.34
C ALA A 65 5.80 -2.39 -4.21
N ARG A 66 4.82 -3.23 -3.85
CA ARG A 66 3.56 -3.33 -4.60
C ARG A 66 2.73 -2.05 -4.52
N LEU A 67 2.72 -1.40 -3.36
CA LEU A 67 2.04 -0.10 -3.21
C LEU A 67 2.65 0.96 -4.13
N ARG A 68 3.98 1.01 -4.26
CA ARG A 68 4.64 1.92 -5.22
C ARG A 68 4.27 1.60 -6.67
N GLU A 69 4.27 0.32 -7.06
CA GLU A 69 3.84 -0.09 -8.40
C GLU A 69 2.39 0.31 -8.70
N LEU A 70 1.47 0.10 -7.76
CA LEU A 70 0.06 0.49 -7.90
C LEU A 70 -0.15 2.00 -8.02
N LEU A 71 0.76 2.79 -7.43
CA LEU A 71 0.72 4.26 -7.42
C LEU A 71 1.57 4.90 -8.52
N GLY A 72 2.31 4.09 -9.31
CA GLY A 72 3.23 4.60 -10.34
C GLY A 72 4.43 5.37 -9.79
N LEU A 73 4.89 5.02 -8.58
CA LEU A 73 6.03 5.64 -7.88
C LEU A 73 7.36 4.97 -8.23
#